data_AF-A0A945GSV9-F1
#
_entry.id   AF-A0A945GSV9-F1
#
_cell.length_a   1.000
_cell.length_b   1.000
_cell.length_c   1.000
_cell.angle_alpha   90.00
_cell.angle_beta   90.00
_cell.angle_gamma   90.00
#
_symmetry.space_group_name_H-M   'P 1'
#
loop_
_entity.id
_entity.type
_entity.pdbx_description
1 polymer ?
#
loop_
_entity_poly.entity_id
_entity_poly.type
_entity_poly.pdbx_seq_one_letter_code
_entity_poly.pdbx_strand_id
1 'polypeptide(L)'
;MHITDVQSNPASGLLRLRTDTPHEGWATGVTAATAAAIDQIYRPLLLDASPWERERLWQTLKREGGRAGLPPATWGVVDVALWDLLGKMQGLPVFRVIGGFRDRVPAYLRGNPDIDLNEMANQARMARDKGFWGCEITIGSEGDSAALVRELRQAVGDPFRLLCNGDQGLDLEAALSLGRVLDEIDAHWFEEPLRDHDVTGLQKLSDALDIPV
;
A
#
# COMPACT_ATOMS: atom_id res chain seq x y z
N MET A 1 16.58 -24.31 -15.07
CA MET A 1 15.45 -23.96 -14.21
C MET A 1 14.48 -23.14 -15.02
N HIS A 2 13.24 -23.59 -15.11
CA HIS A 2 12.16 -22.92 -15.82
C HIS A 2 10.83 -23.10 -15.09
N ILE A 3 9.88 -22.21 -15.34
CA ILE A 3 8.53 -22.29 -14.78
C ILE A 3 7.77 -23.40 -15.50
N THR A 4 7.23 -24.34 -14.73
CA THR A 4 6.50 -25.52 -15.24
C THR A 4 5.00 -25.41 -15.03
N ASP A 5 4.56 -24.56 -14.10
CA ASP A 5 3.15 -24.37 -13.80
C ASP A 5 2.88 -22.99 -13.19
N VAL A 6 1.69 -22.49 -13.47
CA VAL A 6 1.13 -21.22 -12.98
C VAL A 6 -0.23 -21.55 -12.38
N GLN A 7 -0.49 -21.26 -11.12
CA GLN A 7 -1.77 -21.57 -10.48
C GLN A 7 -2.30 -20.32 -9.80
N SER A 8 -3.47 -19.86 -10.24
CA SER A 8 -4.19 -18.76 -9.62
C SER A 8 -5.42 -19.30 -8.90
N ASN A 9 -5.67 -18.84 -7.68
CA ASN A 9 -6.85 -19.22 -6.91
C ASN A 9 -7.50 -17.96 -6.30
N PRO A 10 -8.54 -17.40 -6.96
CA PRO A 10 -9.18 -16.17 -6.52
C PRO A 10 -9.95 -16.31 -5.20
N ALA A 11 -10.41 -17.52 -4.83
CA ALA A 11 -11.10 -17.74 -3.56
C ALA A 11 -10.15 -17.57 -2.36
N SER A 12 -8.89 -17.97 -2.53
CA SER A 12 -7.83 -17.76 -1.53
C SER A 12 -7.01 -16.48 -1.74
N GLY A 13 -7.19 -15.80 -2.88
CA GLY A 13 -6.39 -14.62 -3.25
C GLY A 13 -4.94 -14.91 -3.64
N LEU A 14 -4.59 -16.17 -3.96
CA LEU A 14 -3.20 -16.62 -4.14
C LEU A 14 -2.82 -16.88 -5.60
N LEU A 15 -1.57 -16.55 -5.93
CA LEU A 15 -0.84 -17.01 -7.12
C LEU A 15 0.33 -17.90 -6.67
N ARG A 16 0.56 -18.98 -7.40
CA ARG A 16 1.72 -19.87 -7.25
C ARG A 16 2.40 -20.10 -8.59
N LEU A 17 3.72 -19.97 -8.63
CA LEU A 17 4.60 -20.34 -9.74
C LEU A 17 5.44 -21.54 -9.33
N ARG A 18 5.41 -22.62 -10.10
CA ARG A 18 6.21 -23.84 -9.84
C ARG A 18 7.30 -23.96 -10.90
N THR A 19 8.41 -24.56 -10.51
CA THR A 19 9.55 -24.79 -11.41
C THR A 19 9.79 -26.27 -11.67
N ASP A 20 10.75 -26.57 -12.54
CA ASP A 20 11.39 -27.89 -12.71
C ASP A 20 12.26 -28.31 -11.51
N THR A 21 12.30 -27.48 -10.46
CA THR A 21 12.99 -27.74 -9.19
C THR A 21 12.00 -27.65 -8.02
N PRO A 22 12.42 -27.94 -6.77
CA PRO A 22 11.54 -27.80 -5.60
C PRO A 22 11.15 -26.34 -5.26
N HIS A 23 11.75 -25.33 -5.91
CA HIS A 23 11.46 -23.94 -5.59
C HIS A 23 10.16 -23.45 -6.25
N GLU A 24 9.41 -22.67 -5.48
CA GLU A 24 8.11 -22.11 -5.88
C GLU A 24 7.95 -20.67 -5.41
N GLY A 25 7.33 -19.84 -6.25
CA GLY A 25 7.02 -18.45 -5.96
C GLY A 25 5.55 -18.25 -5.61
N TRP A 26 5.26 -17.35 -4.68
CA TRP A 26 3.93 -17.07 -4.19
C TRP A 26 3.64 -15.58 -4.15
N ALA A 27 2.38 -15.23 -4.39
CA ALA A 27 1.88 -13.87 -4.19
C ALA A 27 0.42 -13.86 -3.74
N THR A 28 0.02 -12.78 -3.07
CA THR A 28 -1.37 -12.48 -2.67
C THR A 28 -1.94 -11.37 -3.56
N GLY A 29 -3.27 -11.21 -3.54
CA GLY A 29 -3.96 -10.14 -4.29
C GLY A 29 -4.57 -10.59 -5.61
N VAL A 30 -4.75 -11.90 -5.80
CA VAL A 30 -5.42 -12.45 -6.96
C VAL A 30 -6.94 -12.31 -6.81
N THR A 31 -7.54 -11.44 -7.61
CA THR A 31 -9.00 -11.38 -7.79
C THR A 31 -9.45 -12.34 -8.91
N ALA A 32 -10.76 -12.55 -9.08
CA ALA A 32 -11.29 -13.31 -10.22
C ALA A 32 -10.87 -12.70 -11.57
N ALA A 33 -10.85 -11.37 -11.69
CA ALA A 33 -10.39 -10.68 -12.89
C ALA A 33 -8.89 -10.88 -13.12
N THR A 34 -8.09 -10.78 -12.06
CA THR A 34 -6.64 -11.02 -12.10
C THR A 34 -6.32 -12.46 -12.50
N ALA A 35 -7.03 -13.45 -11.96
CA ALA A 35 -6.88 -14.86 -12.29
C ALA A 35 -7.14 -15.12 -13.78
N ALA A 36 -8.25 -14.59 -14.32
CA ALA A 36 -8.58 -14.73 -15.74
C ALA A 36 -7.49 -14.13 -16.65
N ALA A 37 -6.98 -12.94 -16.30
CA ALA A 37 -5.89 -12.30 -17.04
C ALA A 37 -4.58 -13.12 -16.97
N ILE A 38 -4.24 -13.64 -15.79
CA ILE A 38 -3.07 -14.52 -15.63
C ILE A 38 -3.20 -15.75 -16.52
N ASP A 39 -4.35 -16.41 -16.52
CA ASP A 39 -4.55 -17.64 -17.28
C ASP A 39 -4.55 -17.42 -18.79
N GLN A 40 -5.17 -16.35 -19.26
CA GLN A 40 -5.36 -16.08 -20.69
C GLN A 40 -4.14 -15.40 -21.34
N ILE A 41 -3.47 -14.49 -20.62
CA ILE A 41 -2.45 -13.61 -21.21
C ILE A 41 -1.06 -13.98 -20.69
N TYR A 42 -0.90 -14.19 -19.38
CA TYR A 42 0.44 -14.30 -18.79
C TYR A 42 0.96 -15.72 -18.72
N ARG A 43 0.11 -16.72 -18.49
CA ARG A 43 0.51 -18.13 -18.44
C ARG A 43 1.31 -18.57 -19.68
N PRO A 44 0.88 -18.26 -20.93
CA PRO A 44 1.67 -18.63 -22.12
C PRO A 44 3.04 -17.95 -22.20
N LEU A 45 3.22 -16.81 -21.54
CA LEU A 45 4.49 -16.06 -21.50
C LEU A 45 5.41 -16.53 -20.37
N LEU A 46 4.84 -17.18 -19.34
CA LEU A 46 5.54 -17.64 -18.15
C LEU A 46 6.00 -19.09 -18.28
N LEU A 47 5.20 -19.97 -18.88
CA LEU A 47 5.58 -21.37 -19.06
C LEU A 47 6.89 -21.48 -19.84
N ASP A 48 7.78 -22.35 -19.37
CA ASP A 48 9.13 -22.59 -19.86
C ASP A 48 10.10 -21.39 -19.78
N ALA A 49 9.66 -20.24 -19.27
CA ALA A 49 10.54 -19.11 -19.04
C ALA A 49 11.45 -19.35 -17.82
N SER A 50 12.68 -18.82 -17.88
CA SER A 50 13.57 -18.86 -16.73
C SER A 50 13.19 -17.77 -15.71
N PRO A 51 13.03 -18.11 -14.42
CA PRO A 51 12.78 -17.10 -13.38
C PRO A 51 13.96 -16.13 -13.18
N TRP A 52 15.17 -16.52 -13.59
CA TRP A 52 16.35 -15.63 -13.60
C TRP A 52 16.20 -14.42 -14.52
N GLU A 53 15.24 -14.47 -15.42
CA GLU A 53 14.98 -13.44 -16.43
C GLU A 53 13.83 -12.51 -15.99
N ARG A 54 13.64 -12.36 -14.66
CA ARG A 54 12.54 -11.61 -14.03
C ARG A 54 12.31 -10.22 -14.62
N GLU A 55 13.36 -9.44 -14.88
CA GLU A 55 13.18 -8.10 -15.47
C GLU A 55 12.65 -8.18 -16.91
N ARG A 56 13.10 -9.16 -17.71
CA ARG A 56 12.54 -9.36 -19.06
C ARG A 56 11.08 -9.82 -19.00
N LEU A 57 10.74 -10.67 -18.04
CA LEU A 57 9.35 -11.08 -17.78
C LEU A 57 8.52 -9.86 -17.38
N TRP A 58 8.97 -9.03 -16.44
CA TRP A 58 8.32 -7.79 -16.04
C TRP A 58 7.99 -6.89 -17.24
N GLN A 59 8.99 -6.59 -18.08
CA GLN A 59 8.80 -5.74 -19.25
C GLN A 59 7.82 -6.35 -20.27
N THR A 60 7.88 -7.67 -20.45
CA THR A 60 6.96 -8.40 -21.34
C THR A 60 5.53 -8.37 -20.81
N LEU A 61 5.32 -8.69 -19.53
CA LEU A 61 4.00 -8.71 -18.89
C LEU A 61 3.38 -7.32 -18.82
N LYS A 62 4.18 -6.29 -18.51
CA LYS A 62 3.76 -4.89 -18.54
C LYS A 62 3.30 -4.47 -19.94
N ARG A 63 4.05 -4.83 -20.99
CA ARG A 63 3.70 -4.49 -22.37
C ARG A 63 2.40 -5.16 -22.80
N GLU A 64 2.27 -6.48 -22.59
CA GLU A 64 1.05 -7.20 -22.98
C GLU A 64 -0.14 -6.82 -22.10
N GLY A 65 0.09 -6.58 -20.81
CA GLY A 65 -0.92 -6.07 -19.87
C GLY A 65 -1.45 -4.69 -20.27
N GLY A 66 -0.55 -3.77 -20.60
CA GLY A 66 -0.92 -2.43 -21.09
C GLY A 66 -1.72 -2.49 -22.40
N ARG A 67 -1.33 -3.36 -23.35
CA ARG A 67 -2.10 -3.58 -24.59
C ARG A 67 -3.49 -4.14 -24.34
N ALA A 68 -3.65 -4.96 -23.31
CA ALA A 68 -4.92 -5.53 -22.90
C ALA A 68 -5.75 -4.61 -21.98
N GLY A 69 -5.27 -3.39 -21.68
CA GLY A 69 -5.95 -2.45 -20.78
C GLY A 69 -6.01 -2.92 -19.33
N LEU A 70 -5.11 -3.80 -18.92
CA LEU A 70 -5.06 -4.31 -17.55
C LEU A 70 -4.42 -3.29 -16.60
N PRO A 71 -4.85 -3.21 -15.34
CA PRO A 71 -4.21 -2.35 -14.35
C PRO A 71 -2.82 -2.92 -13.95
N PRO A 72 -1.88 -2.07 -13.51
CA PRO A 72 -0.54 -2.51 -13.11
C PRO A 72 -0.50 -3.60 -12.03
N ALA A 73 -1.49 -3.64 -11.15
CA ALA A 73 -1.64 -4.68 -10.15
C ALA A 73 -1.66 -6.10 -10.75
N THR A 74 -2.17 -6.26 -11.98
CA THR A 74 -2.34 -7.58 -12.61
C THR A 74 -1.02 -8.25 -12.98
N TRP A 75 -0.03 -7.51 -13.49
CA TRP A 75 1.33 -8.06 -13.68
C TRP A 75 2.19 -7.89 -12.43
N GLY A 76 1.85 -6.94 -11.56
CA GLY A 76 2.45 -6.77 -10.23
C GLY A 76 2.41 -8.05 -9.38
N VAL A 77 1.26 -8.74 -9.33
CA VAL A 77 1.15 -9.99 -8.55
C VAL A 77 2.07 -11.10 -9.09
N VAL A 78 2.26 -11.17 -10.41
CA VAL A 78 3.20 -12.12 -11.02
C VAL A 78 4.63 -11.78 -10.65
N ASP A 79 4.98 -10.50 -10.65
CA ASP A 79 6.30 -10.02 -10.27
C ASP A 79 6.66 -10.33 -8.82
N VAL A 80 5.72 -10.16 -7.90
CA VAL A 80 5.88 -10.53 -6.49
C VAL A 80 6.18 -12.03 -6.36
N ALA A 81 5.46 -12.88 -7.10
CA ALA A 81 5.71 -14.31 -7.09
C ALA A 81 7.10 -14.66 -7.66
N LEU A 82 7.57 -13.94 -8.69
CA LEU A 82 8.93 -14.10 -9.22
C LEU A 82 10.00 -13.67 -8.20
N TRP A 83 9.78 -12.59 -7.44
CA TRP A 83 10.68 -12.17 -6.37
C TRP A 83 10.76 -13.19 -5.22
N ASP A 84 9.63 -13.72 -4.77
CA ASP A 84 9.59 -14.78 -3.76
C ASP A 84 10.35 -16.02 -4.24
N LEU A 85 10.13 -16.42 -5.49
CA LEU A 85 10.85 -17.52 -6.13
C LEU A 85 12.37 -17.26 -6.15
N LEU A 86 12.81 -16.07 -6.59
CA LEU A 86 14.22 -15.70 -6.64
C LEU A 86 14.89 -15.69 -5.26
N GLY A 87 14.18 -15.25 -4.21
CA GLY A 87 14.66 -15.33 -2.83
C GLY A 87 14.89 -16.77 -2.39
N LYS A 88 13.88 -17.63 -2.59
CA LYS A 88 13.96 -19.06 -2.25
C LYS A 88 15.05 -19.80 -3.01
N MET A 89 15.23 -19.52 -4.30
CA MET A 89 16.30 -20.10 -5.12
C MET A 89 17.71 -19.74 -4.60
N GLN A 90 17.86 -18.56 -4.01
CA GLN A 90 19.13 -18.10 -3.44
C GLN A 90 19.30 -18.47 -1.96
N GLY A 91 18.27 -19.04 -1.32
CA GLY A 91 18.25 -19.24 0.12
C GLY A 91 18.29 -17.92 0.91
N LEU A 92 17.83 -16.81 0.31
CA LEU A 92 17.84 -15.49 0.90
C LEU A 92 16.42 -14.93 1.04
N PRO A 93 16.10 -14.21 2.13
CA PRO A 93 14.87 -13.45 2.18
C PRO A 93 14.92 -12.31 1.16
N VAL A 94 13.79 -11.98 0.52
CA VAL A 94 13.72 -11.01 -0.59
C VAL A 94 14.37 -9.67 -0.25
N PHE A 95 14.18 -9.17 0.98
CA PHE A 95 14.79 -7.89 1.41
C PHE A 95 16.33 -7.89 1.35
N ARG A 96 16.99 -9.06 1.45
CA ARG A 96 18.44 -9.19 1.26
C ARG A 96 18.80 -9.25 -0.22
N VAL A 97 17.97 -9.88 -1.05
CA VAL A 97 18.16 -9.92 -2.51
C VAL A 97 18.15 -8.50 -3.10
N ILE A 98 17.27 -7.62 -2.62
CA ILE A 98 17.19 -6.22 -3.07
C ILE A 98 18.21 -5.28 -2.40
N GLY A 99 19.16 -5.82 -1.63
CA GLY A 99 20.28 -5.07 -1.04
C GLY A 99 20.20 -4.84 0.46
N GLY A 100 19.00 -4.78 1.04
CA GLY A 100 18.78 -4.61 2.47
C GLY A 100 19.22 -3.24 3.01
N PHE A 101 18.55 -2.77 4.08
CA PHE A 101 18.89 -1.49 4.71
C PHE A 101 18.71 -1.51 6.22
N ARG A 102 17.55 -1.99 6.69
CA ARG A 102 17.17 -2.07 8.10
C ARG A 102 16.64 -3.46 8.45
N ASP A 103 16.64 -3.79 9.74
CA ASP A 103 16.14 -5.04 10.32
C ASP A 103 14.72 -4.93 10.88
N ARG A 104 14.19 -3.71 11.01
CA ARG A 104 12.83 -3.39 11.46
C ARG A 104 12.24 -2.23 10.69
N VAL A 105 10.92 -2.26 10.47
CA VAL A 105 10.16 -1.19 9.81
C VAL A 105 9.09 -0.69 10.78
N PRO A 106 8.96 0.63 11.02
CA PRO A 106 7.88 1.16 11.83
C PRO A 106 6.52 0.84 11.20
N ALA A 107 5.56 0.43 12.02
CA ALA A 107 4.18 0.20 11.60
C ALA A 107 3.25 1.12 12.40
N TYR A 108 2.27 1.71 11.74
CA TYR A 108 1.19 2.46 12.37
C TYR A 108 -0.10 1.64 12.32
N LEU A 109 -1.03 1.95 13.21
CA LEU A 109 -2.38 1.36 13.21
C LEU A 109 -3.31 2.26 12.41
N ARG A 110 -4.09 1.69 11.48
CA ARG A 110 -5.19 2.42 10.83
C ARG A 110 -6.43 2.39 11.74
N GLY A 111 -6.91 3.55 12.14
CA GLY A 111 -8.13 3.71 12.91
C GLY A 111 -9.37 3.30 12.10
N ASN A 112 -10.41 2.83 12.78
CA ASN A 112 -11.69 2.54 12.13
C ASN A 112 -12.49 3.86 11.95
N PRO A 113 -12.81 4.31 10.74
CA PRO A 113 -13.56 5.56 10.54
C PRO A 113 -15.02 5.50 11.03
N ASP A 114 -15.58 4.29 11.19
CA ASP A 114 -17.01 4.09 11.47
C ASP A 114 -17.36 4.07 12.96
N ILE A 115 -16.49 4.60 13.83
CA ILE A 115 -16.68 4.63 15.29
C ILE A 115 -16.75 6.06 15.80
N ASP A 116 -17.31 6.24 17.00
CA ASP A 116 -17.34 7.56 17.63
C ASP A 116 -15.96 8.03 18.11
N LEU A 117 -15.90 9.33 18.45
CA LEU A 117 -14.69 10.01 18.89
C LEU A 117 -14.03 9.38 20.12
N ASN A 118 -14.82 8.92 21.09
CA ASN A 118 -14.27 8.29 22.30
C ASN A 118 -13.61 6.95 21.96
N GLU A 119 -14.23 6.16 21.09
CA GLU A 119 -13.69 4.88 20.65
C GLU A 119 -12.46 5.08 19.77
N MET A 120 -12.43 6.10 18.91
CA MET A 120 -11.24 6.47 18.14
C MET A 120 -10.08 6.87 19.07
N ALA A 121 -10.35 7.67 20.10
CA ALA A 121 -9.35 8.02 21.11
C ALA A 121 -8.83 6.80 21.86
N ASN A 122 -9.70 5.82 22.16
CA ASN A 122 -9.29 4.56 22.76
C ASN A 122 -8.41 3.72 21.82
N GLN A 123 -8.74 3.66 20.53
CA GLN A 123 -7.90 2.98 19.54
C GLN A 123 -6.53 3.64 19.40
N ALA A 124 -6.47 4.96 19.38
CA ALA A 124 -5.22 5.71 19.30
C ALA A 124 -4.35 5.50 20.56
N ARG A 125 -4.95 5.52 21.76
CA ARG A 125 -4.27 5.17 23.02
C ARG A 125 -3.78 3.73 22.99
N MET A 126 -4.61 2.79 22.55
CA MET A 126 -4.23 1.39 22.41
C MET A 126 -3.04 1.22 21.44
N ALA A 127 -3.04 1.93 20.31
CA ALA A 127 -1.94 1.89 19.34
C ALA A 127 -0.63 2.36 20.00
N ARG A 128 -0.68 3.48 20.72
CA ARG A 128 0.45 3.99 21.49
C ARG A 128 0.93 2.98 22.53
N ASP A 129 0.03 2.46 23.35
CA ASP A 129 0.35 1.57 24.47
C ASP A 129 0.87 0.20 23.98
N LYS A 130 0.47 -0.23 22.78
CA LYS A 130 1.03 -1.40 22.08
C LYS A 130 2.37 -1.14 21.37
N GLY A 131 2.85 0.10 21.37
CA GLY A 131 4.14 0.48 20.77
C GLY A 131 4.10 0.62 19.24
N PHE A 132 2.94 0.85 18.64
CA PHE A 132 2.89 1.28 17.24
C PHE A 132 3.62 2.61 17.07
N TRP A 133 4.12 2.86 15.86
CA TRP A 133 4.83 4.09 15.52
C TRP A 133 3.91 5.31 15.44
N GLY A 134 2.64 5.09 15.14
CA GLY A 134 1.58 6.10 15.06
C GLY A 134 0.21 5.47 14.85
N CYS A 135 -0.80 6.33 14.70
CA CYS A 135 -2.16 5.96 14.36
C CYS A 135 -2.68 6.84 13.21
N GLU A 136 -3.17 6.23 12.15
CA GLU A 136 -3.83 6.91 11.03
C GLU A 136 -5.31 7.11 11.35
N ILE A 137 -5.84 8.28 11.01
CA ILE A 137 -7.21 8.71 11.28
C ILE A 137 -7.80 9.26 9.97
N THR A 138 -8.97 8.77 9.61
CA THR A 138 -9.74 9.35 8.50
C THR A 138 -10.39 10.67 8.94
N ILE A 139 -10.25 11.69 8.10
CA ILE A 139 -10.75 13.05 8.29
C ILE A 139 -11.44 13.53 7.02
N GLY A 140 -12.18 14.64 7.10
CA GLY A 140 -12.91 15.19 5.95
C GLY A 140 -14.26 14.55 5.65
N SER A 141 -14.67 13.56 6.44
CA SER A 141 -16.02 12.99 6.45
C SER A 141 -17.01 13.87 7.23
N GLU A 142 -18.26 13.42 7.41
CA GLU A 142 -19.25 14.12 8.23
C GLU A 142 -18.72 14.39 9.66
N GLY A 143 -18.92 15.61 10.16
CA GLY A 143 -18.48 16.05 11.49
C GLY A 143 -17.37 17.11 11.47
N ASP A 144 -16.91 17.50 12.66
CA ASP A 144 -15.84 18.49 12.82
C ASP A 144 -14.47 17.78 12.93
N SER A 145 -13.80 17.63 11.79
CA SER A 145 -12.47 17.02 11.71
C SER A 145 -11.42 17.79 12.51
N ALA A 146 -11.55 19.11 12.62
CA ALA A 146 -10.59 19.94 13.36
C ALA A 146 -10.71 19.72 14.87
N ALA A 147 -11.94 19.57 15.39
CA ALA A 147 -12.17 19.18 16.78
C ALA A 147 -11.66 17.76 17.07
N LEU A 148 -11.97 16.80 16.18
CA LEU A 148 -11.54 15.40 16.26
C LEU A 148 -10.02 15.28 16.43
N VAL A 149 -9.25 15.88 15.53
CA VAL A 149 -7.78 15.73 15.54
C VAL A 149 -7.13 16.43 16.74
N ARG A 150 -7.68 17.56 17.21
CA ARG A 150 -7.21 18.23 18.44
C ARG A 150 -7.47 17.39 19.68
N GLU A 151 -8.65 16.77 19.79
CA GLU A 151 -8.95 15.88 20.91
C GLU A 151 -8.07 14.63 20.88
N LEU A 152 -7.87 14.02 19.71
CA LEU A 152 -6.99 12.87 19.57
C LEU A 152 -5.55 13.20 19.95
N ARG A 153 -5.03 14.36 19.55
CA ARG A 153 -3.71 14.85 19.99
C ARG A 153 -3.63 14.92 21.51
N GLN A 154 -4.64 15.49 22.18
CA GLN A 154 -4.68 15.53 23.65
C GLN A 154 -4.72 14.12 24.26
N ALA A 155 -5.46 13.20 23.65
CA ALA A 155 -5.62 11.84 24.14
C ALA A 155 -4.34 10.99 24.07
N VAL A 156 -3.57 11.13 22.99
CA VAL A 156 -2.33 10.34 22.78
C VAL A 156 -1.09 11.03 23.33
N GLY A 157 -1.08 12.36 23.36
CA GLY A 157 0.07 13.18 23.74
C GLY A 157 1.27 13.04 22.79
N ASP A 158 2.28 13.88 23.03
CA ASP A 158 3.53 13.82 22.30
C ASP A 158 4.49 12.79 22.92
N PRO A 159 5.36 12.13 22.13
CA PRO A 159 5.61 12.32 20.69
C PRO A 159 4.89 11.28 19.80
N PHE A 160 3.68 10.83 20.17
CA PHE A 160 2.97 9.83 19.37
C PHE A 160 2.49 10.44 18.04
N ARG A 161 2.66 9.71 16.93
CA ARG A 161 2.35 10.25 15.60
C ARG A 161 0.88 10.03 15.27
N LEU A 162 0.23 11.11 14.85
CA LEU A 162 -1.06 11.06 14.20
C LEU A 162 -0.84 11.24 12.70
N LEU A 163 -1.43 10.37 11.91
CA LEU A 163 -1.43 10.42 10.46
C LEU A 163 -2.86 10.68 10.03
N CYS A 164 -3.09 11.54 9.05
CA CYS A 164 -4.44 12.02 8.75
C CYS A 164 -4.77 11.78 7.28
N ASN A 165 -5.84 11.05 7.01
CA ASN A 165 -6.23 10.63 5.66
C ASN A 165 -7.55 11.30 5.25
N GLY A 166 -7.53 12.10 4.18
CA GLY A 166 -8.68 12.81 3.63
C GLY A 166 -9.57 11.99 2.70
N ASP A 167 -9.18 10.76 2.36
CA ASP A 167 -9.89 9.82 1.48
C ASP A 167 -10.36 10.46 0.15
N GLN A 168 -9.55 11.41 -0.35
CA GLN A 168 -9.81 12.20 -1.56
C GLN A 168 -11.14 12.98 -1.52
N GLY A 169 -11.66 13.24 -0.32
CA GLY A 169 -12.99 13.79 -0.08
C GLY A 169 -13.06 15.31 -0.05
N LEU A 170 -11.92 16.00 0.08
CA LEU A 170 -11.90 17.46 0.25
C LEU A 170 -11.68 18.18 -1.09
N ASP A 171 -12.17 19.42 -1.15
CA ASP A 171 -11.69 20.39 -2.11
C ASP A 171 -10.46 21.15 -1.56
N LEU A 172 -9.83 21.95 -2.42
CA LEU A 172 -8.61 22.68 -2.07
C LEU A 172 -8.79 23.63 -0.87
N GLU A 173 -9.94 24.28 -0.74
CA GLU A 173 -10.17 25.25 0.34
C GLU A 173 -10.37 24.53 1.68
N ALA A 174 -11.18 23.47 1.70
CA ALA A 174 -11.38 22.64 2.87
C ALA A 174 -10.09 21.94 3.30
N ALA A 175 -9.30 21.40 2.35
CA ALA A 175 -8.01 20.80 2.63
C ALA A 175 -7.00 21.81 3.18
N LEU A 176 -6.97 23.03 2.65
CA LEU A 176 -6.08 24.08 3.16
C LEU A 176 -6.45 24.47 4.60
N SER A 177 -7.75 24.67 4.87
CA SER A 177 -8.24 25.00 6.20
C SER A 177 -7.91 23.92 7.22
N LEU A 178 -8.21 22.65 6.89
CA LEU A 178 -7.93 21.52 7.77
C LEU A 178 -6.43 21.28 7.92
N GLY A 179 -5.65 21.41 6.85
CA GLY A 179 -4.20 21.29 6.87
C GLY A 179 -3.53 22.24 7.86
N ARG A 180 -4.03 23.48 8.01
CA ARG A 180 -3.54 24.40 9.05
C ARG A 180 -3.80 23.90 10.47
N VAL A 181 -4.93 23.24 10.70
CA VAL A 181 -5.20 22.59 11.98
C VAL A 181 -4.26 21.41 12.21
N LEU A 182 -3.92 20.68 11.14
CA LEU A 182 -2.94 19.59 11.21
C LEU A 182 -1.52 20.10 11.53
N ASP A 183 -1.12 21.25 10.98
CA ASP A 183 0.12 21.96 11.35
C ASP A 183 0.14 22.29 12.87
N GLU A 184 -0.96 22.85 13.40
CA GLU A 184 -1.08 23.21 14.82
C GLU A 184 -0.87 22.04 15.78
N ILE A 185 -1.25 20.82 15.38
CA ILE A 185 -1.18 19.63 16.21
C ILE A 185 0.02 18.74 15.91
N ASP A 186 0.97 19.19 15.09
CA ASP A 186 2.14 18.41 14.64
C ASP A 186 1.72 17.02 14.12
N ALA A 187 0.70 16.98 13.26
CA ALA A 187 0.34 15.74 12.57
C ALA A 187 1.45 15.38 11.57
N HIS A 188 1.62 14.09 11.33
CA HIS A 188 2.83 13.59 10.67
C HIS A 188 2.77 13.68 9.14
N TRP A 189 1.60 13.42 8.56
CA TRP A 189 1.31 13.68 7.15
C TRP A 189 -0.20 13.82 6.93
N PHE A 190 -0.56 14.44 5.81
CA PHE A 190 -1.91 14.55 5.30
C PHE A 190 -2.04 13.74 4.00
N GLU A 191 -2.53 12.51 4.14
CA GLU A 191 -2.72 11.54 3.07
C GLU A 191 -4.00 11.81 2.29
N GLU A 192 -3.91 11.71 0.96
CA GLU A 192 -5.05 11.81 0.04
C GLU A 192 -6.02 12.98 0.35
N PRO A 193 -5.55 14.24 0.55
CA PRO A 193 -6.46 15.34 0.87
C PRO A 193 -7.40 15.66 -0.30
N LEU A 194 -6.91 15.55 -1.53
CA LEU A 194 -7.63 15.86 -2.76
C LEU A 194 -7.72 14.63 -3.66
N ARG A 195 -8.47 14.74 -4.75
CA ARG A 195 -8.47 13.75 -5.82
C ARG A 195 -7.06 13.51 -6.36
N ASP A 196 -6.71 12.24 -6.55
CA ASP A 196 -5.41 11.77 -7.03
C ASP A 196 -4.91 12.46 -8.32
N HIS A 197 -5.82 12.84 -9.20
CA HIS A 197 -5.51 13.50 -10.47
C HIS A 197 -5.36 15.02 -10.36
N ASP A 198 -5.71 15.65 -9.23
CA ASP A 198 -5.51 17.10 -9.02
C ASP A 198 -4.09 17.41 -8.54
N VAL A 199 -3.12 17.15 -9.42
CA VAL A 199 -1.70 17.40 -9.16
C VAL A 199 -1.43 18.88 -8.85
N THR A 200 -2.21 19.80 -9.44
CA THR A 200 -2.04 21.24 -9.21
C THR A 200 -2.57 21.65 -7.84
N GLY A 201 -3.70 21.11 -7.41
CA GLY A 201 -4.23 21.29 -6.06
C GLY A 201 -3.26 20.75 -5.01
N LEU A 202 -2.72 19.55 -5.22
CA LEU A 202 -1.72 18.95 -4.33
C LEU A 202 -0.46 19.81 -4.23
N GLN A 203 0.06 20.33 -5.35
CA GLN A 203 1.19 21.25 -5.32
C GLN A 203 0.90 22.50 -4.47
N LYS A 204 -0.28 23.11 -4.64
CA LYS A 204 -0.66 24.30 -3.87
C LYS A 204 -0.77 24.00 -2.37
N LEU A 205 -1.23 22.81 -2.00
CA LEU A 205 -1.25 22.39 -0.59
C LEU A 205 0.17 22.22 -0.05
N SER A 206 1.05 21.50 -0.76
CA SER A 206 2.46 21.31 -0.35
C SER A 206 3.24 22.63 -0.26
N ASP A 207 2.93 23.62 -1.11
CA ASP A 207 3.56 24.94 -1.07
C ASP A 207 3.05 25.80 0.10
N ALA A 208 1.83 25.54 0.57
CA ALA A 208 1.18 26.35 1.59
C ALA A 208 1.36 25.79 3.00
N LEU A 209 1.29 24.48 3.18
CA LEU A 209 1.26 23.81 4.48
C LEU A 209 2.67 23.38 4.94
N ASP A 210 2.87 23.33 6.26
CA ASP A 210 4.13 22.81 6.83
C ASP A 210 4.08 21.28 6.96
N ILE A 211 2.90 20.70 7.16
CA ILE A 211 2.65 19.26 7.18
C ILE A 211 2.92 18.65 5.81
N PRO A 212 3.61 17.49 5.73
CA PRO A 212 3.77 16.75 4.49
C PRO A 212 2.43 16.33 3.88
N VAL A 213 2.28 16.55 2.57
CA VAL A 213 1.14 16.14 1.73
C VAL A 213 1.63 15.17 0.66
#